data_AF-A0A978S6N7-F1
#
_entry.id   AF-A0A978S6N7-F1
#
_cell.length_a   1.000
_cell.length_b   1.000
_cell.length_c   1.000
_cell.angle_alpha   90.00
_cell.angle_beta   90.00
_cell.angle_gamma   90.00
#
_symmetry.space_group_name_H-M   'P 1'
#
loop_
_entity.id
_entity.type
_entity.pdbx_description
1 polymer ?
#
loop_
_entity_poly.entity_id
_entity_poly.type
_entity_poly.pdbx_seq_one_letter_code
_entity_poly.pdbx_strand_id
1 'polypeptide(L)'
;MEISFRDKKLQELCEQESVAQRKLGKNTARKLKARLADLMAAANVSELQAGRPHPLKGDRVGQFALDLVHPQRLVFKPAHETIPRLEDGGIDWSQVTQIYIIWIGDYHD
;
A
#
# COMPACT_ATOMS: atom_id res chain seq x y z
N MET A 1 10.07 3.16 -5.78
CA MET A 1 10.27 3.36 -4.32
C MET A 1 10.73 2.09 -3.62
N GLU A 2 11.25 2.16 -2.39
CA GLU A 2 11.61 0.98 -1.59
C GLU A 2 10.38 0.40 -0.87
N ILE A 3 10.21 -0.92 -0.95
CA ILE A 3 9.03 -1.62 -0.43
C ILE A 3 9.49 -2.72 0.54
N SER A 4 8.98 -2.66 1.76
CA SER A 4 9.15 -3.70 2.78
C SER A 4 7.80 -4.21 3.26
N PHE A 5 7.76 -5.36 3.91
CA PHE A 5 6.51 -6.06 4.26
C PHE A 5 6.44 -6.36 5.76
N ARG A 6 5.24 -6.26 6.34
CA ARG A 6 5.00 -6.57 7.75
C ARG A 6 5.41 -7.97 8.16
N ASP A 7 5.20 -8.93 7.28
CA ASP A 7 5.53 -10.32 7.53
C ASP A 7 5.75 -11.07 6.20
N LYS A 8 6.32 -12.26 6.30
CA LYS A 8 6.57 -13.14 5.15
C LYS A 8 5.28 -13.50 4.41
N LYS A 9 4.13 -13.58 5.09
CA LYS A 9 2.86 -13.95 4.45
C LYS A 9 2.37 -12.86 3.51
N LEU A 10 2.55 -11.59 3.88
CA LEU A 10 2.24 -10.43 3.02
C LEU A 10 3.23 -10.32 1.86
N GLN A 11 4.51 -10.56 2.12
CA GLN A 11 5.52 -10.62 1.07
C GLN A 11 5.17 -11.70 0.03
N GLU A 12 4.94 -12.94 0.48
CA GLU A 12 4.51 -14.05 -0.40
C GLU A 12 3.22 -13.73 -1.15
N LEU A 13 2.25 -13.08 -0.48
CA LEU A 13 0.99 -12.66 -1.13
C LEU A 13 1.24 -11.64 -2.25
N CYS A 14 2.25 -10.79 -2.14
CA CYS A 14 2.58 -9.78 -3.14
C CYS A 14 3.44 -10.34 -4.28
N GLU A 15 4.36 -11.26 -3.96
CA GLU A 15 5.36 -11.78 -4.91
C GLU A 15 4.87 -13.02 -5.67
N GLN A 16 3.99 -13.83 -5.08
CA GLN A 16 3.52 -15.08 -5.69
C GLN A 16 2.09 -14.96 -6.21
N GLU A 17 1.96 -14.86 -7.53
CA GLU A 17 0.65 -14.67 -8.19
C GLU A 17 -0.34 -15.80 -7.87
N SER A 18 0.11 -17.06 -7.77
CA SER A 18 -0.75 -18.19 -7.40
C SER A 18 -1.31 -18.07 -5.98
N VAL A 19 -0.52 -17.55 -5.03
CA VAL A 19 -0.95 -17.30 -3.64
C VAL A 19 -1.97 -16.16 -3.61
N ALA A 20 -1.72 -15.08 -4.34
CA ALA A 20 -2.64 -13.96 -4.49
C ALA A 20 -3.98 -14.39 -5.09
N GLN A 21 -3.96 -15.16 -6.19
CA GLN A 21 -5.19 -15.64 -6.84
C GLN A 21 -5.99 -16.55 -5.92
N ARG A 22 -5.33 -17.44 -5.17
CA ARG A 22 -6.00 -18.34 -4.22
C ARG A 22 -6.64 -17.59 -3.06
N LYS A 23 -5.97 -16.55 -2.52
CA LYS A 23 -6.44 -15.83 -1.32
C LYS A 23 -7.40 -14.69 -1.63
N LEU A 24 -7.19 -13.99 -2.74
CA LEU A 24 -7.91 -12.74 -3.06
C LEU A 24 -8.80 -12.88 -4.30
N GLY A 25 -8.70 -13.99 -5.03
CA GLY A 25 -9.34 -14.16 -6.33
C GLY A 25 -8.57 -13.52 -7.47
N LYS A 26 -8.85 -13.98 -8.70
CA LYS A 26 -8.11 -13.61 -9.92
C LYS A 26 -8.11 -12.10 -10.19
N ASN A 27 -9.25 -11.44 -10.00
CA ASN A 27 -9.38 -10.01 -10.32
C ASN A 27 -8.61 -9.13 -9.34
N THR A 28 -8.67 -9.43 -8.03
CA THR A 28 -7.90 -8.70 -7.03
C THR A 28 -6.42 -8.96 -7.18
N ALA A 29 -6.00 -10.22 -7.38
CA ALA A 29 -4.59 -10.55 -7.61
C ALA A 29 -3.99 -9.76 -8.79
N ARG A 30 -4.75 -9.62 -9.89
CA ARG A 30 -4.35 -8.79 -11.03
C ARG A 30 -4.19 -7.31 -10.66
N LYS A 31 -5.13 -6.74 -9.88
CA LYS A 31 -5.01 -5.36 -9.42
C LYS A 31 -3.89 -5.17 -8.41
N LEU A 32 -3.65 -6.14 -7.53
CA LEU A 32 -2.54 -6.13 -6.58
C LEU A 32 -1.21 -6.04 -7.32
N LYS A 33 -1.02 -6.89 -8.33
CA LYS A 33 0.16 -6.86 -9.21
C LYS A 33 0.35 -5.49 -9.88
N ALA A 34 -0.74 -4.89 -10.38
CA ALA A 34 -0.69 -3.55 -10.96
C ALA A 34 -0.30 -2.48 -9.94
N ARG A 35 -0.87 -2.48 -8.74
CA ARG A 35 -0.51 -1.53 -7.67
C ARG A 35 0.94 -1.68 -7.20
N LEU A 36 1.45 -2.90 -7.11
CA LEU A 36 2.86 -3.13 -6.80
C LEU A 36 3.77 -2.58 -7.91
N ALA A 37 3.40 -2.75 -9.19
CA ALA A 37 4.12 -2.15 -10.31
C ALA A 37 4.11 -0.62 -10.25
N ASP A 38 2.96 0.00 -9.94
CA ASP A 38 2.86 1.46 -9.79
C ASP A 38 3.76 1.97 -8.66
N LEU A 39 3.78 1.27 -7.51
CA LEU A 39 4.65 1.59 -6.37
C LEU A 39 6.14 1.49 -6.78
N MET A 40 6.53 0.43 -7.48
CA MET A 40 7.92 0.26 -7.93
C MET A 40 8.33 1.36 -8.91
N ALA A 41 7.43 1.81 -9.79
CA ALA A 41 7.70 2.83 -10.80
C ALA A 41 7.71 4.27 -10.25
N ALA A 42 6.92 4.56 -9.21
CA ALA A 42 6.85 5.89 -8.63
C ALA A 42 8.09 6.25 -7.79
N ALA A 43 8.50 7.52 -7.84
CA ALA A 43 9.60 8.04 -7.05
C ALA A 43 9.19 8.24 -5.58
N ASN A 44 7.93 8.63 -5.34
CA ASN A 44 7.36 8.85 -4.01
C ASN A 44 5.85 8.52 -4.01
N VAL A 45 5.21 8.61 -2.84
CA VAL A 45 3.79 8.25 -2.69
C VAL A 45 2.85 9.23 -3.40
N SER A 46 3.19 10.51 -3.54
CA SER A 46 2.29 11.49 -4.18
C SER A 46 2.18 11.34 -5.70
N GLU A 47 3.13 10.62 -6.34
CA GLU A 47 3.06 10.29 -7.77
C GLU A 47 2.04 9.19 -8.09
N LEU A 48 1.58 8.42 -7.09
CA LEU A 48 0.58 7.38 -7.30
C LEU A 48 -0.74 8.01 -7.77
N GLN A 49 -1.25 7.52 -8.90
CA GLN A 49 -2.53 7.98 -9.47
C GLN A 49 -3.63 6.91 -9.37
N ALA A 50 -3.26 5.66 -9.51
CA ALA A 50 -4.21 4.59 -9.75
C ALA A 50 -4.62 3.89 -8.43
N GLY A 51 -5.89 3.53 -8.33
CA GLY A 51 -6.43 2.87 -7.13
C GLY A 51 -6.83 3.85 -6.05
N ARG A 52 -7.34 5.03 -6.42
CA ARG A 52 -7.82 6.07 -5.50
C ARG A 52 -6.87 6.28 -4.30
N PRO A 53 -5.62 6.69 -4.52
CA PRO A 53 -4.64 6.91 -3.46
C PRO A 53 -5.17 7.87 -2.39
N HIS A 54 -5.19 7.45 -1.12
CA HIS A 54 -5.62 8.32 -0.03
C HIS A 54 -5.01 7.96 1.34
N PRO A 55 -4.71 8.97 2.18
CA PRO A 55 -4.39 8.72 3.58
C PRO A 55 -5.62 8.21 4.34
N LEU A 56 -5.40 7.33 5.29
CA LEU A 56 -6.43 6.84 6.21
C LEU A 56 -6.58 7.78 7.42
N LYS A 57 -7.74 7.69 8.08
CA LYS A 57 -8.14 8.56 9.19
C LYS A 57 -8.45 7.72 10.44
N GLY A 58 -8.70 8.39 11.57
CA GLY A 58 -9.06 7.74 12.83
C GLY A 58 -7.91 6.93 13.44
N ASP A 59 -8.21 5.70 13.85
CA ASP A 59 -7.25 4.73 14.39
C ASP A 59 -6.16 4.30 13.39
N ARG A 60 -6.38 4.56 12.10
CA ARG A 60 -5.43 4.26 11.02
C ARG A 60 -4.68 5.48 10.51
N VAL A 61 -4.68 6.61 11.25
CA VAL A 61 -3.83 7.77 10.94
C VAL A 61 -2.37 7.33 10.79
N GLY A 62 -1.72 7.87 9.77
CA GLY A 62 -0.35 7.50 9.39
C GLY A 62 -0.25 6.35 8.39
N GLN A 63 -1.38 5.80 7.96
CA GLN A 63 -1.47 4.79 6.92
C GLN A 63 -2.03 5.39 5.62
N PHE A 64 -1.76 4.70 4.52
CA PHE A 64 -2.16 5.08 3.18
C PHE A 64 -2.74 3.86 2.45
N ALA A 65 -3.78 4.08 1.66
CA ALA A 65 -4.50 3.00 0.98
C ALA A 65 -4.56 3.17 -0.53
N LEU A 66 -4.48 2.04 -1.22
CA LEU A 66 -4.80 1.89 -2.64
C LEU A 66 -5.93 0.87 -2.80
N ASP A 67 -6.99 1.25 -3.50
CA ASP A 67 -8.10 0.38 -3.88
C ASP A 67 -7.63 -0.74 -4.82
N LEU A 68 -8.07 -1.96 -4.52
CA LEU A 68 -8.02 -3.11 -5.42
C LEU A 68 -9.40 -3.29 -6.08
N VAL A 69 -9.96 -4.51 -6.02
CA VAL A 69 -11.38 -4.72 -6.35
C VAL A 69 -12.16 -4.41 -5.08
N HIS A 70 -13.14 -3.51 -5.16
CA HIS A 70 -13.96 -3.18 -4.01
C HIS A 70 -14.55 -4.45 -3.40
N PRO A 71 -14.52 -4.60 -2.05
CA PRO A 71 -14.03 -3.64 -1.05
C PRO A 71 -12.54 -3.71 -0.67
N GLN A 72 -11.76 -4.57 -1.33
CA GLN A 72 -10.38 -4.85 -0.96
C GLN A 72 -9.40 -3.70 -1.23
N ARG A 73 -8.44 -3.50 -0.32
CA ARG A 73 -7.38 -2.47 -0.41
C ARG A 73 -6.01 -3.02 -0.08
N LEU A 74 -4.97 -2.41 -0.65
CA LEU A 74 -3.58 -2.52 -0.20
C LEU A 74 -3.30 -1.33 0.73
N VAL A 75 -2.74 -1.58 1.90
CA VAL A 75 -2.46 -0.56 2.91
C VAL A 75 -0.99 -0.61 3.33
N PHE A 76 -0.37 0.56 3.38
CA PHE A 76 1.02 0.75 3.80
C PHE A 76 1.18 1.99 4.68
N LYS A 77 2.36 2.14 5.28
CA LYS A 77 2.81 3.34 6.01
C LYS A 77 4.23 3.71 5.58
N PRO A 78 4.73 4.94 5.85
CA PRO A 78 6.13 5.25 5.57
C PRO A 78 7.07 4.37 6.40
N ALA A 79 8.22 4.01 5.83
CA ALA A 79 9.23 3.16 6.45
C ALA A 79 10.53 3.92 6.82
N HIS A 80 10.50 5.26 6.78
CA HIS A 80 11.63 6.10 7.15
C HIS A 80 11.90 6.07 8.67
N GLU A 81 13.17 6.23 9.06
CA GLU A 81 13.55 6.43 10.47
C GLU A 81 12.90 7.69 11.06
N THR A 82 12.89 8.77 10.28
CA THR A 82 12.16 10.01 10.58
C THR A 82 11.06 10.21 9.55
N ILE A 83 9.80 10.18 9.99
CA ILE A 83 8.65 10.35 9.11
C ILE A 83 8.59 11.80 8.63
N PRO A 84 8.60 12.08 7.32
CA PRO A 84 8.52 13.45 6.81
C PRO A 84 7.15 14.04 7.16
N ARG A 85 7.15 15.30 7.62
CA ARG A 85 5.95 16.01 8.08
C ARG A 85 5.78 17.35 7.37
N LEU A 86 4.53 17.71 7.12
CA LEU A 86 4.11 19.05 6.77
C LEU A 86 4.12 19.94 8.02
N GLU A 87 4.00 21.26 7.83
CA GLU A 87 3.93 22.25 8.93
C GLU A 87 2.78 21.99 9.90
N ASP A 88 1.67 21.41 9.42
CA ASP A 88 0.49 21.06 10.21
C ASP A 88 0.62 19.73 10.96
N GLY A 89 1.77 19.04 10.85
CA GLY A 89 2.02 17.73 11.45
C GLY A 89 1.47 16.54 10.66
N GLY A 90 0.81 16.77 9.51
CA GLY A 90 0.48 15.74 8.53
C GLY A 90 1.73 15.07 7.96
N ILE A 91 1.59 13.87 7.41
CA ILE A 91 2.71 13.22 6.69
C ILE A 91 2.86 13.90 5.33
N ASP A 92 4.08 14.32 5.01
CA ASP A 92 4.40 14.80 3.67
C ASP A 92 4.64 13.60 2.74
N TRP A 93 3.57 13.14 2.10
CA TRP A 93 3.61 11.99 1.18
C TRP A 93 4.46 12.23 -0.07
N SER A 94 4.77 13.49 -0.42
CA SER A 94 5.68 13.79 -1.54
C SER A 94 7.13 13.41 -1.23
N GLN A 95 7.47 13.30 0.06
CA GLN A 95 8.80 12.93 0.55
C GLN A 95 8.88 11.46 0.98
N VAL A 96 7.78 10.69 0.86
CA VAL A 96 7.77 9.27 1.24
C VAL A 96 8.27 8.41 0.08
N THR A 97 9.54 8.00 0.16
CA THR A 97 10.22 7.12 -0.82
C THR A 97 10.43 5.67 -0.34
N GLN A 98 10.14 5.38 0.93
CA GLN A 98 10.22 4.05 1.53
C GLN A 98 8.89 3.73 2.22
N ILE A 99 8.31 2.58 1.91
CA ILE A 99 7.02 2.15 2.46
C ILE A 99 7.09 0.75 3.06
N TYR A 100 6.21 0.54 4.04
CA TYR A 100 6.00 -0.74 4.71
C TYR A 100 4.56 -1.20 4.46
N ILE A 101 4.36 -2.21 3.62
CA ILE A 101 3.05 -2.82 3.36
C ILE A 101 2.64 -3.60 4.60
N ILE A 102 1.53 -3.20 5.19
CA ILE A 102 1.07 -3.73 6.48
C ILE A 102 -0.19 -4.55 6.41
N TRP A 103 -0.96 -4.43 5.32
CA TRP A 103 -2.23 -5.15 5.20
C TRP A 103 -2.76 -5.15 3.76
N ILE A 104 -3.39 -6.27 3.38
CA ILE A 104 -4.16 -6.42 2.14
C ILE A 104 -5.43 -7.20 2.49
N GLY A 105 -6.60 -6.66 2.17
CA GLY A 105 -7.87 -7.33 2.47
C GLY A 105 -9.08 -6.43 2.35
N ASP A 106 -10.23 -6.94 2.79
CA ASP A 106 -11.46 -6.18 3.05
C ASP A 106 -11.54 -5.83 4.54
N TYR A 107 -12.04 -4.64 4.88
CA TYR A 107 -12.22 -4.17 6.26
C TYR A 107 -13.32 -4.91 7.02
N HIS A 108 -14.10 -5.75 6.33
CA HIS A 108 -15.21 -6.49 6.88
C HIS A 108 -14.90 -7.96 7.26
N ASP A 109 -13.62 -8.38 7.18
CA ASP A 109 -13.13 -9.67 7.69
C ASP A 109 -12.61 -9.58 9.14
#